data_AF-A0A1B8D5N9-F1
#
_entry.id   AF-A0A1B8D5N9-F1
#
_cell.length_a   1.000
_cell.length_b   1.000
_cell.length_c   1.000
_cell.angle_alpha   90.00
_cell.angle_beta   90.00
_cell.angle_gamma   90.00
#
_symmetry.space_group_name_H-M   'P 1'
#
loop_
_entity.id
_entity.type
_entity.pdbx_description
1 polymer ?
#
loop_
_entity_poly.entity_id
_entity_poly.type
_entity_poly.pdbx_seq_one_letter_code
_entity_poly.pdbx_strand_id
1 'polypeptide(L)'
;MSSTTSSSADQQASGRAGPTTAPNNYGPVIVDSATYTITPIPESPSEEDPSLSSAVEALEHLTLREIGNSYIIDTPRAIGHLTDTLLDLPTSPPSLYLSISGTSIARNGSISLIQLLVLPTNRTYLIDIHTLRSSAFTTAGSRGRTFQSILEDAAIPKVFFDIRNPSSALHGLFAISLAGIHDLQLMELATRRRPRSKKFLHGIARCITSDLSLGAYEHRRWRAARSRGERLFLPEFGGGEEVINERPE
;
A
#
# COMPACT_ATOMS: atom_id res chain seq x y z
N MET A 1 65.78 28.09 20.56
CA MET A 1 64.67 28.71 19.79
C MET A 1 63.42 28.47 20.62
N SER A 2 63.21 29.27 21.68
CA SER A 2 62.37 30.49 21.69
C SER A 2 60.90 30.14 21.38
N SER A 3 59.87 30.41 22.17
CA SER A 3 59.69 31.10 23.47
C SER A 3 58.19 30.98 23.85
N THR A 4 57.91 30.63 25.11
CA THR A 4 56.93 31.20 26.07
C THR A 4 55.51 31.68 25.67
N THR A 5 54.49 31.01 26.28
CA THR A 5 53.42 31.47 27.22
C THR A 5 52.46 32.66 26.95
N SER A 6 51.15 32.34 27.09
CA SER A 6 50.11 32.93 27.97
C SER A 6 49.36 34.25 27.68
N SER A 7 48.10 34.27 28.16
CA SER A 7 47.30 35.41 28.70
C SER A 7 46.48 36.23 27.68
N SER A 8 45.14 36.14 27.64
CA SER A 8 44.08 36.75 28.49
C SER A 8 43.70 38.21 28.17
N ALA A 9 42.40 38.38 27.89
CA ALA A 9 41.46 39.47 28.23
C ALA A 9 41.45 40.87 27.54
N ASP A 10 40.23 41.19 27.09
CA ASP A 10 39.43 42.45 27.17
C ASP A 10 39.81 43.78 26.47
N GLN A 11 38.86 44.28 25.65
CA GLN A 11 38.13 45.57 25.76
C GLN A 11 37.20 45.78 24.52
N GLN A 12 35.87 45.83 24.67
CA GLN A 12 34.98 47.03 24.70
C GLN A 12 35.14 48.03 23.52
N ALA A 13 34.14 48.65 22.89
CA ALA A 13 32.67 48.65 22.92
C ALA A 13 32.12 49.50 21.72
N SER A 14 30.92 49.19 21.22
CA SER A 14 29.82 50.11 20.81
C SER A 14 28.83 49.30 19.95
N GLY A 15 27.51 49.31 20.09
CA GLY A 15 26.60 50.18 20.81
C GLY A 15 25.44 50.54 19.88
N ARG A 16 24.39 49.70 19.79
CA ARG A 16 23.03 50.18 19.48
C ARG A 16 21.96 49.20 19.97
N ALA A 17 21.08 49.72 20.83
CA ALA A 17 19.97 49.03 21.47
C ALA A 17 18.76 48.85 20.54
N GLY A 18 18.01 47.77 20.76
CA GLY A 18 16.68 47.47 20.20
C GLY A 18 15.95 46.49 21.12
N PRO A 19 14.60 46.50 21.17
CA PRO A 19 13.89 46.67 22.43
C PRO A 19 13.62 45.39 23.23
N THR A 20 13.67 45.61 24.53
CA THR A 20 13.16 44.85 25.67
C THR A 20 11.71 44.40 25.46
N THR A 21 11.41 43.13 25.72
CA THR A 21 10.51 42.67 26.80
C THR A 21 10.24 41.16 26.65
N ALA A 22 10.80 40.36 27.55
CA ALA A 22 10.23 39.07 27.90
C ALA A 22 9.63 39.19 29.30
N PRO A 23 8.39 38.72 29.54
CA PRO A 23 8.00 38.27 30.85
C PRO A 23 8.24 36.77 30.94
N ASN A 24 9.10 36.39 31.89
CA ASN A 24 9.21 35.03 32.42
C ASN A 24 7.85 34.59 32.99
N ASN A 25 7.31 33.47 32.51
CA ASN A 25 6.50 32.54 33.33
C ASN A 25 6.19 31.25 32.55
N TYR A 26 7.01 30.23 32.75
CA TYR A 26 6.59 28.85 32.52
C TYR A 26 6.50 28.15 33.88
N GLY A 27 5.36 28.33 34.54
CA GLY A 27 4.88 27.40 35.56
C GLY A 27 3.87 26.42 34.93
N PRO A 28 3.67 25.22 35.49
CA PRO A 28 2.68 24.29 34.97
C PRO A 28 1.27 24.89 35.06
N VAL A 29 0.60 25.00 33.92
CA VAL A 29 -0.81 25.36 33.86
C VAL A 29 -1.61 24.13 34.29
N ILE A 30 -2.09 24.13 35.53
CA ILE A 30 -3.12 23.18 35.96
C ILE A 30 -4.45 23.73 35.46
N VAL A 31 -5.00 23.11 34.42
CA VAL A 31 -6.34 23.43 33.93
C VAL A 31 -7.34 22.70 34.83
N ASP A 32 -8.11 23.46 35.61
CA ASP A 32 -9.23 22.96 36.38
C ASP A 32 -10.37 22.55 35.42
N SER A 33 -10.80 21.29 35.50
CA SER A 33 -11.77 20.66 34.60
C SER A 33 -13.23 21.13 34.81
N ALA A 34 -13.46 22.08 35.72
CA ALA A 34 -14.79 22.36 36.28
C ALA A 34 -15.58 23.53 35.65
N THR A 35 -15.19 24.10 34.51
CA THR A 35 -15.93 25.27 33.95
C THR A 35 -16.33 25.24 32.47
N TYR A 36 -16.27 24.09 31.79
CA TYR A 36 -16.92 23.96 30.48
C TYR A 36 -18.39 23.55 30.63
N THR A 37 -19.27 24.52 30.81
CA THR A 37 -20.71 24.33 30.54
C THR A 37 -20.92 24.33 29.03
N ILE A 38 -21.15 23.15 28.46
CA ILE A 38 -21.57 22.99 27.07
C ILE A 38 -22.99 23.56 26.96
N THR A 39 -23.15 24.69 26.28
CA THR A 39 -24.47 25.16 25.84
C THR A 39 -25.02 24.16 24.82
N PRO A 40 -26.22 23.57 25.03
CA PRO A 40 -26.84 22.72 24.03
C PRO A 40 -27.06 23.53 22.75
N ILE A 41 -26.56 23.00 21.63
CA ILE A 41 -26.89 23.52 20.31
C ILE A 41 -28.40 23.32 20.13
N PRO A 42 -29.18 24.36 19.79
CA PRO A 42 -30.61 24.19 19.54
C PRO A 42 -30.78 23.16 18.42
N GLU A 43 -31.56 22.11 18.66
CA GLU A 43 -31.94 21.14 17.63
C GLU A 43 -32.56 21.91 16.46
N SER A 44 -31.85 21.91 15.33
CA SER A 44 -32.41 22.33 14.06
C SER A 44 -33.55 21.39 13.67
N PRO A 45 -34.64 21.89 13.07
CA PRO A 45 -35.76 21.04 12.67
C PRO A 45 -35.27 19.91 11.76
N SER A 46 -35.85 18.73 11.97
CA SER A 46 -35.62 17.48 11.25
C SER A 46 -36.00 17.60 9.77
N GLU A 47 -35.16 18.26 8.98
CA GLU A 47 -35.04 17.97 7.56
C GLU A 47 -33.71 17.25 7.41
N GLU A 48 -33.76 15.94 7.11
CA GLU A 48 -32.57 15.21 6.66
C GLU A 48 -32.04 15.99 5.45
N ASP A 49 -30.96 16.76 5.63
CA ASP A 49 -30.36 17.51 4.55
C ASP A 49 -30.00 16.49 3.45
N PRO A 50 -30.68 16.51 2.29
CA PRO A 50 -30.47 15.51 1.26
C PRO A 50 -29.03 15.56 0.72
N SER A 51 -28.33 16.69 0.88
CA SER A 51 -26.90 16.82 0.61
C SER A 51 -26.05 16.01 1.59
N LEU A 52 -26.41 15.99 2.88
CA LEU A 52 -25.68 15.28 3.92
C LEU A 52 -25.99 13.78 3.86
N SER A 53 -27.25 13.40 3.68
CA SER A 53 -27.65 11.99 3.50
C SER A 53 -27.02 11.39 2.25
N SER A 54 -27.05 12.12 1.13
CA SER A 54 -26.35 11.71 -0.09
C SER A 54 -24.83 11.64 0.09
N ALA A 55 -24.23 12.56 0.86
CA ALA A 55 -22.80 12.51 1.19
C ALA A 55 -22.44 11.33 2.10
N VAL A 56 -23.31 10.94 3.03
CA VAL A 56 -23.15 9.79 3.93
C VAL A 56 -23.32 8.48 3.15
N GLU A 57 -24.35 8.33 2.33
CA GLU A 57 -24.50 7.20 1.40
C GLU A 57 -23.30 7.11 0.45
N ALA A 58 -22.83 8.26 -0.03
CA ALA A 58 -21.64 8.33 -0.84
C ALA A 58 -20.38 7.85 -0.12
N LEU A 59 -20.26 8.14 1.18
CA LEU A 59 -19.16 7.72 2.03
C LEU A 59 -19.26 6.25 2.41
N GLU A 60 -20.46 5.72 2.63
CA GLU A 60 -20.73 4.30 2.85
C GLU A 60 -20.31 3.48 1.62
N HIS A 61 -20.60 3.95 0.41
CA HIS A 61 -20.12 3.33 -0.84
C HIS A 61 -18.63 3.53 -1.12
N LEU A 62 -17.94 4.41 -0.36
CA LEU A 62 -16.49 4.60 -0.36
C LEU A 62 -15.78 3.77 0.72
N THR A 63 -16.52 3.04 1.58
CA THR A 63 -15.91 2.29 2.67
C THR A 63 -15.06 1.15 2.13
N LEU A 64 -13.76 1.37 2.13
CA LEU A 64 -12.78 0.31 2.09
C LEU A 64 -13.04 -0.59 3.30
N ARG A 65 -13.52 -1.81 3.09
CA ARG A 65 -13.68 -2.76 4.19
C ARG A 65 -12.30 -3.20 4.66
N GLU A 66 -11.95 -2.85 5.89
CA GLU A 66 -10.69 -3.26 6.49
C GLU A 66 -10.77 -4.74 6.91
N ILE A 67 -9.92 -5.59 6.33
CA ILE A 67 -9.68 -6.97 6.77
C ILE A 67 -8.23 -7.07 7.21
N GLY A 68 -8.01 -7.12 8.53
CA GLY A 68 -6.66 -7.03 9.09
C GLY A 68 -6.08 -5.65 8.81
N ASN A 69 -4.96 -5.57 8.08
CA ASN A 69 -4.32 -4.30 7.67
C ASN A 69 -4.55 -4.00 6.16
N SER A 70 -5.59 -4.60 5.58
CA SER A 70 -5.87 -4.53 4.14
C SER A 70 -7.26 -3.97 3.85
N TYR A 71 -7.42 -3.31 2.72
CA TYR A 71 -8.66 -2.68 2.28
C TYR A 71 -9.28 -3.44 1.10
N ILE A 72 -10.53 -3.88 1.20
CA ILE A 72 -11.24 -4.49 0.05
C ILE A 72 -11.71 -3.41 -0.91
N ILE A 73 -11.56 -3.67 -2.20
CA ILE A 73 -12.08 -2.89 -3.31
C ILE A 73 -12.98 -3.80 -4.14
N ASP A 74 -14.29 -3.68 -3.94
CA ASP A 74 -15.31 -4.52 -4.59
C ASP A 74 -16.41 -3.69 -5.30
N THR A 75 -16.27 -2.35 -5.32
CA THR A 75 -17.17 -1.44 -6.06
C THR A 75 -16.43 -0.62 -7.13
N PRO A 76 -17.09 -0.28 -8.26
CA PRO A 76 -16.50 0.60 -9.28
C PRO A 76 -16.08 1.96 -8.72
N ARG A 77 -16.88 2.51 -7.79
CA ARG A 77 -16.58 3.79 -7.14
C ARG A 77 -15.26 3.73 -6.36
N ALA A 78 -15.04 2.66 -5.59
CA ALA A 78 -13.80 2.45 -4.86
C ALA A 78 -12.60 2.27 -5.81
N ILE A 79 -12.77 1.64 -6.97
CA ILE A 79 -11.75 1.56 -8.04
C ILE A 79 -11.36 2.95 -8.54
N GLY A 80 -12.35 3.80 -8.84
CA GLY A 80 -12.09 5.17 -9.30
C GLY A 80 -11.29 5.97 -8.29
N HIS A 81 -11.68 5.91 -7.01
CA HIS A 81 -10.96 6.57 -5.93
C HIS A 81 -9.55 6.00 -5.75
N LEU A 82 -9.39 4.67 -5.70
CA LEU A 82 -8.07 4.03 -5.62
C LEU A 82 -7.18 4.51 -6.77
N THR A 83 -7.68 4.49 -8.01
CA THR A 83 -6.93 4.91 -9.20
C THR A 83 -6.39 6.33 -9.06
N ASP A 84 -7.21 7.28 -8.59
CA ASP A 84 -6.77 8.66 -8.39
C ASP A 84 -5.62 8.77 -7.37
N THR A 85 -5.63 7.94 -6.31
CA THR A 85 -4.56 7.92 -5.30
C THR A 85 -3.22 7.38 -5.82
N LEU A 86 -3.21 6.65 -6.95
CA LEU A 86 -2.01 6.01 -7.48
C LEU A 86 -1.20 6.91 -8.43
N LEU A 87 -1.77 7.99 -8.97
CA LEU A 87 -1.20 8.72 -10.10
C LEU A 87 0.04 9.56 -9.76
N ASP A 88 0.15 10.07 -8.54
CA ASP A 88 1.23 10.98 -8.14
C ASP A 88 2.25 10.31 -7.21
N LEU A 89 2.25 8.98 -7.16
CA LEU A 89 3.16 8.22 -6.33
C LEU A 89 4.60 8.26 -6.88
N PRO A 90 5.62 8.24 -6.01
CA PRO A 90 7.02 8.14 -6.44
C PRO A 90 7.27 6.92 -7.32
N THR A 91 8.08 7.07 -8.35
CA THR A 91 8.47 5.98 -9.26
C THR A 91 9.82 5.36 -8.90
N SER A 92 10.59 6.00 -8.00
CA SER A 92 11.88 5.50 -7.50
C SER A 92 12.00 5.71 -5.99
N PRO A 93 12.08 4.63 -5.18
CA PRO A 93 11.80 3.25 -5.58
C PRO A 93 10.35 3.08 -6.09
N PRO A 94 10.04 2.00 -6.83
CA PRO A 94 8.68 1.72 -7.28
C PRO A 94 7.68 1.73 -6.12
N SER A 95 6.51 2.33 -6.33
CA SER A 95 5.46 2.41 -5.31
C SER A 95 4.48 1.24 -5.32
N LEU A 96 4.31 0.55 -6.45
CA LEU A 96 3.25 -0.44 -6.65
C LEU A 96 3.82 -1.86 -6.65
N TYR A 97 3.39 -2.69 -5.70
CA TYR A 97 3.74 -4.11 -5.62
C TYR A 97 2.47 -4.94 -5.74
N LEU A 98 2.43 -5.82 -6.73
CA LEU A 98 1.22 -6.54 -7.09
C LEU A 98 1.40 -8.05 -7.03
N SER A 99 0.34 -8.74 -6.63
CA SER A 99 0.17 -10.18 -6.74
C SER A 99 -1.22 -10.48 -7.29
N ILE A 100 -1.32 -11.47 -8.17
CA ILE A 100 -2.58 -11.88 -8.79
C ILE A 100 -2.90 -13.31 -8.33
N SER A 101 -4.16 -13.55 -7.99
CA SER A 101 -4.64 -14.85 -7.57
C SER A 101 -5.99 -15.18 -8.25
N GLY A 102 -6.23 -16.46 -8.52
CA GLY A 102 -7.40 -16.95 -9.23
C GLY A 102 -7.25 -18.44 -9.55
N THR A 103 -8.16 -18.98 -10.35
CA THR A 103 -8.15 -20.41 -10.72
C THR A 103 -7.42 -20.63 -12.04
N SER A 104 -6.47 -21.57 -12.06
CA SER A 104 -5.67 -21.91 -13.24
C SER A 104 -5.11 -20.68 -13.99
N ILE A 105 -4.47 -19.76 -13.24
CA ILE A 105 -4.06 -18.42 -13.71
C ILE A 105 -3.23 -18.49 -15.00
N ALA A 106 -3.90 -18.27 -16.12
CA ALA A 106 -3.38 -18.20 -17.48
C ALA A 106 -4.51 -17.70 -18.41
N ARG A 107 -4.35 -17.84 -19.73
CA ARG A 107 -5.34 -17.36 -20.73
C ARG A 107 -6.72 -18.02 -20.63
N ASN A 108 -6.79 -19.24 -20.10
CA ASN A 108 -8.03 -20.03 -20.03
C ASN A 108 -8.55 -20.19 -18.59
N GLY A 109 -7.93 -19.50 -17.63
CA GLY A 109 -8.33 -19.53 -16.23
C GLY A 109 -9.20 -18.34 -15.86
N SER A 110 -9.10 -17.93 -14.61
CA SER A 110 -9.75 -16.72 -14.09
C SER A 110 -8.81 -15.91 -13.21
N ILE A 111 -9.09 -14.61 -13.08
CA ILE A 111 -8.51 -13.75 -12.06
C ILE A 111 -9.61 -13.45 -11.05
N SER A 112 -9.35 -13.75 -9.78
CA SER A 112 -10.32 -13.56 -8.70
C SER A 112 -9.95 -12.38 -7.82
N LEU A 113 -8.66 -12.17 -7.60
CA LEU A 113 -8.15 -11.15 -6.67
C LEU A 113 -6.84 -10.56 -7.19
N ILE A 114 -6.71 -9.24 -7.07
CA ILE A 114 -5.42 -8.56 -7.16
C ILE A 114 -5.09 -7.98 -5.79
N GLN A 115 -3.93 -8.33 -5.25
CA GLN A 115 -3.38 -7.71 -4.06
C GLN A 115 -2.41 -6.62 -4.48
N LEU A 116 -2.63 -5.39 -4.03
CA LEU A 116 -1.80 -4.23 -4.33
C LEU A 116 -1.27 -3.64 -3.02
N LEU A 117 0.04 -3.72 -2.82
CA LEU A 117 0.73 -2.95 -1.79
C LEU A 117 1.20 -1.61 -2.39
N VAL A 118 0.77 -0.53 -1.76
CA VAL A 118 1.25 0.83 -2.02
C VAL A 118 2.35 1.15 -0.99
N LEU A 119 3.60 1.05 -1.43
CA LEU A 119 4.76 1.10 -0.54
C LEU A 119 4.88 2.42 0.26
N PRO A 120 4.71 3.63 -0.32
CA PRO A 120 4.89 4.88 0.42
C PRO A 120 3.93 5.04 1.61
N THR A 121 2.73 4.47 1.51
CA THR A 121 1.70 4.51 2.56
C THR A 121 1.65 3.23 3.38
N ASN A 122 2.39 2.19 2.97
CA ASN A 122 2.36 0.84 3.53
C ASN A 122 0.94 0.27 3.63
N ARG A 123 0.09 0.55 2.64
CA ARG A 123 -1.32 0.09 2.58
C ARG A 123 -1.47 -1.03 1.57
N THR A 124 -2.18 -2.08 1.96
CA THR A 124 -2.52 -3.19 1.07
C THR A 124 -3.99 -3.09 0.66
N TYR A 125 -4.27 -3.23 -0.64
CA TYR A 125 -5.62 -3.27 -1.20
C TYR A 125 -5.87 -4.66 -1.80
N LEU A 126 -7.05 -5.21 -1.53
CA LEU A 126 -7.55 -6.46 -2.08
C LEU A 126 -8.63 -6.12 -3.10
N ILE A 127 -8.28 -6.12 -4.38
CA ILE A 127 -9.16 -5.76 -5.47
C ILE A 127 -9.91 -7.00 -5.96
N ASP A 128 -11.22 -7.03 -5.71
CA ASP A 128 -12.09 -8.16 -6.02
C ASP A 128 -12.45 -8.20 -7.52
N ILE A 129 -11.57 -8.81 -8.32
CA ILE A 129 -11.77 -8.97 -9.76
C ILE A 129 -12.91 -9.94 -10.06
N HIS A 130 -13.18 -10.90 -9.17
CA HIS A 130 -14.29 -11.83 -9.35
C HIS A 130 -15.64 -11.10 -9.34
N THR A 131 -15.82 -10.16 -8.40
CA THR A 131 -17.05 -9.37 -8.30
C THR A 131 -17.10 -8.28 -9.37
N LEU A 132 -16.01 -7.53 -9.54
CA LEU A 132 -15.98 -6.34 -10.41
C LEU A 132 -15.83 -6.67 -11.90
N ARG A 133 -15.27 -7.83 -12.26
CA ARG A 133 -14.99 -8.20 -13.65
C ARG A 133 -14.22 -7.09 -14.38
N SER A 134 -14.62 -6.74 -15.60
CA SER A 134 -13.98 -5.69 -16.40
C SER A 134 -14.03 -4.31 -15.74
N SER A 135 -15.03 -4.03 -14.90
CA SER A 135 -15.16 -2.72 -14.25
C SER A 135 -14.01 -2.41 -13.29
N ALA A 136 -13.31 -3.43 -12.78
CA ALA A 136 -12.09 -3.24 -11.99
C ALA A 136 -10.97 -2.53 -12.77
N PHE A 137 -10.98 -2.66 -14.09
CA PHE A 137 -9.92 -2.16 -14.96
C PHE A 137 -10.36 -0.95 -15.77
N THR A 138 -11.65 -0.86 -16.13
CA THR A 138 -12.18 0.17 -17.03
C THR A 138 -12.84 1.34 -16.32
N THR A 139 -13.17 1.23 -15.03
CA THR A 139 -13.76 2.37 -14.29
C THR A 139 -12.75 3.50 -14.16
N ALA A 140 -13.14 4.70 -14.58
CA ALA A 140 -12.32 5.88 -14.48
C ALA A 140 -12.44 6.54 -13.10
N GLY A 141 -11.32 7.03 -12.59
CA GLY A 141 -11.28 8.00 -11.49
C GLY A 141 -11.71 9.39 -11.94
N SER A 142 -11.77 10.32 -10.99
CA SER A 142 -12.11 11.73 -11.24
C SER A 142 -11.15 12.41 -12.22
N ARG A 143 -9.92 11.90 -12.33
CA ARG A 143 -8.89 12.40 -13.26
C ARG A 143 -8.93 11.73 -14.64
N GLY A 144 -9.95 10.93 -14.92
CA GLY A 144 -10.14 10.26 -16.22
C GLY A 144 -9.19 9.10 -16.51
N ARG A 145 -8.32 8.73 -15.55
CA ARG A 145 -7.46 7.55 -15.64
C ARG A 145 -8.20 6.33 -15.10
N THR A 146 -7.85 5.16 -15.62
CA THR A 146 -8.37 3.87 -15.17
C THR A 146 -7.25 3.00 -14.59
N PHE A 147 -7.57 1.98 -13.81
CA PHE A 147 -6.56 1.05 -13.32
C PHE A 147 -5.83 0.33 -14.47
N GLN A 148 -6.54 -0.01 -15.56
CA GLN A 148 -5.92 -0.49 -16.79
C GLN A 148 -4.85 0.48 -17.30
N SER A 149 -5.19 1.77 -17.43
CA SER A 149 -4.26 2.77 -17.95
C SER A 149 -3.00 2.91 -17.09
N ILE A 150 -3.04 2.58 -15.80
CA ILE A 150 -1.87 2.57 -14.91
C ILE A 150 -1.03 1.31 -15.14
N LEU A 151 -1.68 0.15 -15.30
CA LEU A 151 -1.03 -1.12 -15.59
C LEU A 151 -0.29 -1.11 -16.94
N GLU A 152 -0.82 -0.38 -17.93
CA GLU A 152 -0.25 -0.23 -19.27
C GLU A 152 0.75 0.93 -19.40
N ASP A 153 0.90 1.77 -18.36
CA ASP A 153 1.82 2.90 -18.40
C ASP A 153 3.26 2.48 -18.11
N ALA A 154 4.17 2.70 -19.07
CA ALA A 154 5.59 2.38 -18.89
C ALA A 154 6.31 3.32 -17.91
N ALA A 155 5.76 4.53 -17.68
CA ALA A 155 6.34 5.50 -16.76
C ALA A 155 6.00 5.22 -15.29
N ILE A 156 5.00 4.37 -15.03
CA ILE A 156 4.62 3.93 -13.69
C ILE A 156 5.18 2.52 -13.47
N PRO A 157 6.22 2.34 -12.62
CA PRO A 157 6.79 1.03 -12.37
C PRO A 157 5.87 0.17 -11.49
N LYS A 158 5.65 -1.08 -11.90
CA LYS A 158 4.93 -2.10 -11.12
C LYS A 158 5.86 -3.26 -10.81
N VAL A 159 5.93 -3.64 -9.54
CA VAL A 159 6.72 -4.79 -9.10
C VAL A 159 5.83 -6.02 -8.99
N PHE A 160 6.26 -7.10 -9.62
CA PHE A 160 5.65 -8.42 -9.50
C PHE A 160 6.71 -9.44 -9.12
N PHE A 161 6.29 -10.58 -8.58
CA PHE A 161 7.13 -11.77 -8.49
C PHE A 161 6.61 -12.81 -9.49
N ASP A 162 7.43 -13.18 -10.47
CA ASP A 162 7.07 -14.17 -11.50
C ASP A 162 5.82 -13.77 -12.32
N ILE A 163 5.98 -12.77 -13.19
CA ILE A 163 4.87 -12.13 -13.91
C ILE A 163 4.31 -12.95 -15.09
N ARG A 164 4.90 -14.10 -15.42
CA ARG A 164 4.62 -14.85 -16.66
C ARG A 164 3.13 -15.21 -16.81
N ASN A 165 2.60 -15.89 -15.82
CA ASN A 165 1.21 -16.34 -15.79
C ASN A 165 0.22 -15.18 -15.57
N PRO A 166 0.45 -14.28 -14.59
CA PRO A 166 -0.37 -13.08 -14.41
C PRO A 166 -0.47 -12.20 -15.67
N SER A 167 0.64 -11.97 -16.38
CA SER A 167 0.64 -11.21 -17.64
C SER A 167 -0.19 -11.91 -18.72
N SER A 168 -0.02 -13.22 -18.88
CA SER A 168 -0.79 -14.01 -19.85
C SER A 168 -2.30 -13.98 -19.55
N ALA A 169 -2.68 -14.05 -18.26
CA ALA A 169 -4.07 -13.96 -17.82
C ALA A 169 -4.66 -12.56 -18.06
N LEU A 170 -3.96 -11.49 -17.66
CA LEU A 170 -4.42 -10.11 -17.87
C LEU A 170 -4.61 -9.78 -19.36
N HIS A 171 -3.65 -10.18 -20.20
CA HIS A 171 -3.77 -9.97 -21.63
C HIS A 171 -4.88 -10.84 -22.26
N GLY A 172 -4.95 -12.13 -21.90
CA GLY A 172 -5.91 -13.07 -22.47
C GLY A 172 -7.37 -12.81 -22.07
N LEU A 173 -7.59 -12.41 -20.82
CA LEU A 173 -8.93 -12.27 -20.24
C LEU A 173 -9.46 -10.83 -20.30
N PHE A 174 -8.58 -9.83 -20.28
CA PHE A 174 -8.97 -8.41 -20.16
C PHE A 174 -8.33 -7.51 -21.23
N ALA A 175 -7.55 -8.05 -22.17
CA ALA A 175 -6.82 -7.29 -23.19
C ALA A 175 -5.85 -6.24 -22.61
N ILE A 176 -5.34 -6.47 -21.40
CA ILE A 176 -4.42 -5.54 -20.72
C ILE A 176 -2.97 -5.88 -21.08
N SER A 177 -2.26 -4.91 -21.65
CA SER A 177 -0.85 -5.04 -22.04
C SER A 177 0.07 -4.39 -21.02
N LEU A 178 0.49 -5.17 -20.03
CA LEU A 178 1.39 -4.69 -18.96
C LEU A 178 2.66 -4.01 -19.50
N ALA A 179 2.97 -2.84 -18.97
CA ALA A 179 4.22 -2.12 -19.23
C ALA A 179 4.89 -1.68 -17.92
N GLY A 180 6.15 -1.25 -17.94
CA GLY A 180 6.84 -0.75 -16.74
C GLY A 180 7.03 -1.81 -15.65
N ILE A 181 7.23 -3.07 -16.02
CA ILE A 181 7.30 -4.20 -15.06
C ILE A 181 8.71 -4.39 -14.52
N HIS A 182 8.81 -4.46 -13.19
CA HIS A 182 9.98 -4.95 -12.48
C HIS A 182 9.67 -6.35 -11.92
N ASP A 183 10.22 -7.40 -12.53
CA ASP A 183 10.06 -8.75 -12.02
C ASP A 183 11.11 -9.05 -10.94
N LEU A 184 10.67 -9.10 -9.69
CA LEU A 184 11.51 -9.29 -8.52
C LEU A 184 12.27 -10.64 -8.55
N GLN A 185 11.70 -11.67 -9.18
CA GLN A 185 12.36 -12.97 -9.32
C GLN A 185 13.55 -12.88 -10.28
N LEU A 186 13.41 -12.11 -11.37
CA LEU A 186 14.51 -11.87 -12.31
C LEU A 186 15.56 -10.92 -11.74
N MET A 187 15.13 -9.91 -10.99
CA MET A 187 16.04 -9.02 -10.26
C MET A 187 16.87 -9.80 -9.24
N GLU A 188 16.24 -10.67 -8.44
CA GLU A 188 16.96 -11.54 -7.50
C GLU A 188 17.96 -12.44 -8.24
N LEU A 189 17.56 -13.09 -9.34
CA LEU A 189 18.48 -13.88 -10.19
C LEU A 189 19.70 -13.06 -10.66
N ALA A 190 19.47 -11.80 -11.05
CA ALA A 190 20.52 -10.90 -11.52
C ALA A 190 21.55 -10.59 -10.43
N THR A 191 21.12 -10.46 -9.17
CA THR A 191 22.00 -10.18 -8.03
C THR A 191 22.92 -11.35 -7.66
N ARG A 192 22.60 -12.59 -8.05
CA ARG A 192 23.39 -13.78 -7.69
C ARG A 192 24.77 -13.73 -8.37
N ARG A 193 25.86 -13.91 -7.61
CA ARG A 193 27.24 -13.82 -8.13
C ARG A 193 27.73 -15.07 -8.86
N ARG A 194 27.29 -16.27 -8.47
CA ARG A 194 27.82 -17.53 -9.01
C ARG A 194 27.07 -17.93 -10.28
N PRO A 195 27.76 -18.22 -11.41
CA PRO A 195 27.07 -18.65 -12.64
C PRO A 195 26.17 -19.87 -12.44
N ARG A 196 26.64 -20.87 -11.67
CA ARG A 196 25.86 -22.08 -11.37
C ARG A 196 24.55 -21.81 -10.62
N SER A 197 24.49 -20.75 -9.81
CA SER A 197 23.24 -20.39 -9.12
C SER A 197 22.24 -19.70 -10.04
N LYS A 198 22.60 -19.36 -11.29
CA LYS A 198 21.67 -18.76 -12.27
C LYS A 198 20.96 -19.80 -13.15
N LYS A 199 21.22 -21.10 -12.94
CA LYS A 199 20.62 -22.20 -13.73
C LYS A 199 19.11 -22.31 -13.55
N PHE A 200 18.60 -21.94 -12.37
CA PHE A 200 17.18 -22.06 -12.04
C PHE A 200 16.70 -20.81 -11.30
N LEU A 201 15.45 -20.41 -11.57
CA LEU A 201 14.75 -19.38 -10.81
C LEU A 201 14.43 -19.89 -9.40
N HIS A 202 14.42 -18.99 -8.42
CA HIS A 202 13.95 -19.33 -7.08
C HIS A 202 12.46 -19.03 -6.98
N GLY A 203 11.69 -19.94 -6.38
CA GLY A 203 10.33 -19.61 -5.94
C GLY A 203 10.37 -18.63 -4.76
N ILE A 204 9.30 -17.87 -4.56
CA ILE A 204 9.21 -16.81 -3.54
C ILE A 204 9.60 -17.30 -2.14
N ALA A 205 9.21 -18.53 -1.82
CA ALA A 205 9.58 -19.20 -0.58
C ALA A 205 11.07 -19.28 -0.34
N ARG A 206 11.82 -19.67 -1.38
CA ARG A 206 13.26 -19.80 -1.30
C ARG A 206 13.93 -18.44 -1.23
N CYS A 207 13.40 -17.44 -1.95
CA CYS A 207 13.87 -16.06 -1.84
C CYS A 207 13.67 -15.52 -0.41
N ILE A 208 12.49 -15.69 0.17
CA ILE A 208 12.21 -15.28 1.55
C ILE A 208 13.17 -15.94 2.54
N THR A 209 13.48 -17.22 2.38
CA THR A 209 14.39 -17.90 3.31
C THR A 209 15.87 -17.59 3.09
N SER A 210 16.27 -17.21 1.88
CA SER A 210 17.69 -17.03 1.52
C SER A 210 18.13 -15.58 1.52
N ASP A 211 17.22 -14.66 1.17
CA ASP A 211 17.55 -13.26 0.88
C ASP A 211 17.04 -12.31 1.97
N LEU A 212 16.08 -12.74 2.81
CA LEU A 212 15.65 -11.98 3.98
C LEU A 212 16.37 -12.47 5.24
N SER A 213 16.88 -11.53 6.02
CA SER A 213 17.49 -11.79 7.33
C SER A 213 16.42 -11.95 8.41
N LEU A 214 15.58 -12.98 8.29
CA LEU A 214 14.50 -13.24 9.25
C LEU A 214 15.02 -13.92 10.52
N GLY A 215 14.53 -13.47 11.67
CA GLY A 215 14.75 -14.17 12.93
C GLY A 215 14.05 -15.53 12.96
N ALA A 216 14.48 -16.41 13.88
CA ALA A 216 13.88 -17.75 14.01
C ALA A 216 12.36 -17.71 14.27
N TYR A 217 11.88 -16.72 15.04
CA TYR A 217 10.46 -16.50 15.26
C TYR A 217 9.71 -16.13 13.97
N GLU A 218 10.25 -15.19 13.20
CA GLU A 218 9.64 -14.72 11.95
C GLU A 218 9.59 -15.82 10.90
N HIS A 219 10.66 -16.62 10.77
CA HIS A 219 10.68 -17.80 9.93
C HIS A 219 9.60 -18.82 10.30
N ARG A 220 9.36 -19.06 11.60
CA ARG A 220 8.29 -19.96 12.06
C ARG A 220 6.92 -19.39 11.73
N ARG A 221 6.70 -18.10 11.98
CA ARG A 221 5.43 -17.41 11.70
C ARG A 221 5.10 -17.43 10.20
N TRP A 222 6.08 -17.13 9.35
CA TRP A 222 5.93 -17.17 7.90
C TRP A 222 5.62 -18.59 7.40
N ARG A 223 6.36 -19.60 7.85
CA ARG A 223 6.08 -21.00 7.48
C ARG A 223 4.68 -21.43 7.91
N ALA A 224 4.27 -21.09 9.13
CA ALA A 224 2.94 -21.42 9.63
C ALA A 224 1.84 -20.76 8.79
N ALA A 225 2.01 -19.49 8.41
CA ALA A 225 1.07 -18.77 7.54
C ALA A 225 1.00 -19.42 6.15
N ARG A 226 2.15 -19.71 5.55
CA ARG A 226 2.24 -20.38 4.26
C ARG A 226 1.54 -21.75 4.28
N SER A 227 1.83 -22.59 5.26
CA SER A 227 1.20 -23.91 5.35
C SER A 227 -0.31 -23.85 5.59
N ARG A 228 -0.84 -22.79 6.22
CA ARG A 228 -2.30 -22.58 6.28
C ARG A 228 -2.87 -22.26 4.90
N GLY A 229 -2.23 -21.36 4.15
CA GLY A 229 -2.64 -21.05 2.77
C GLY A 229 -2.58 -22.27 1.86
N GLU A 230 -1.49 -23.04 1.91
CA GLU A 230 -1.32 -24.26 1.12
C GLU A 230 -2.45 -25.27 1.39
N ARG A 231 -2.86 -25.46 2.66
CA ARG A 231 -4.00 -26.34 2.99
C ARG A 231 -5.35 -25.85 2.48
N LEU A 232 -5.52 -24.54 2.29
CA LEU A 232 -6.76 -23.97 1.78
C LEU A 232 -6.86 -24.10 0.26
N PHE A 233 -5.76 -23.87 -0.45
CA PHE A 233 -5.80 -23.71 -1.91
C PHE A 233 -5.28 -24.89 -2.71
N LEU A 234 -4.41 -25.74 -2.14
CA LEU A 234 -3.74 -26.79 -2.91
C LEU A 234 -4.47 -28.15 -2.78
N PRO A 235 -4.82 -28.80 -3.91
CA PRO A 235 -5.50 -30.10 -3.90
C PRO A 235 -4.75 -31.19 -3.14
N GLU A 236 -3.41 -31.20 -3.19
CA GLU A 236 -2.59 -32.19 -2.48
C GLU A 236 -2.73 -32.13 -0.95
N PHE A 237 -3.27 -31.03 -0.41
CA PHE A 237 -3.55 -30.85 1.01
C PHE A 237 -5.05 -30.87 1.35
N GLY A 238 -5.90 -31.26 0.40
CA GLY A 238 -7.36 -31.29 0.56
C GLY A 238 -8.05 -29.94 0.34
N GLY A 239 -7.31 -28.94 -0.16
CA GLY A 239 -7.85 -27.62 -0.54
C GLY A 239 -8.32 -27.57 -1.99
N GLY A 240 -8.77 -26.39 -2.42
CA GLY A 240 -9.16 -26.15 -3.81
C GLY A 240 -8.93 -24.70 -4.22
N GLU A 241 -8.48 -24.49 -5.46
CA GLU A 241 -8.27 -23.14 -5.99
C GLU A 241 -9.58 -22.33 -5.99
N GLU A 242 -10.72 -23.00 -6.17
CA GLU A 242 -12.06 -22.40 -6.20
C GLU A 242 -12.43 -21.69 -4.90
N VAL A 243 -11.82 -22.05 -3.75
CA VAL A 243 -12.06 -21.40 -2.46
C VAL A 243 -11.76 -19.90 -2.52
N ILE A 244 -10.88 -19.46 -3.43
CA ILE A 244 -10.58 -18.04 -3.62
C ILE A 244 -11.76 -17.23 -4.19
N ASN A 245 -12.75 -17.90 -4.77
CA ASN A 245 -13.97 -17.29 -5.29
C ASN A 245 -15.08 -17.19 -4.23
N GLU A 246 -14.95 -17.88 -3.11
CA GLU A 246 -15.91 -17.77 -2.01
C GLU A 246 -15.78 -16.40 -1.32
N ARG A 247 -16.91 -15.84 -0.89
CA ARG A 247 -16.95 -14.55 -0.18
C ARG A 247 -17.55 -14.78 1.20
N PRO A 248 -16.96 -14.24 2.28
CA PRO A 248 -17.60 -14.26 3.60
C PRO A 248 -18.98 -13.61 3.51
N GLU A 249 -19.98 -14.22 4.13
CA GLU A 249 -21.29 -13.60 4.34
C GLU A 249 -21.21 -12.39 5.27
#